data_AF-A0AAU4Q6Z8-F1
#
_entry.id   AF-A0AAU4Q6Z8-F1
#
_cell.length_a   1.000
_cell.length_b   1.000
_cell.length_c   1.000
_cell.angle_alpha   90.00
_cell.angle_beta   90.00
_cell.angle_gamma   90.00
#
_symmetry.space_group_name_H-M   'P 1'
#
loop_
_entity.id
_entity.type
_entity.pdbx_description
1 polymer ?
#
loop_
_entity_poly.entity_id
_entity_poly.type
_entity_poly.pdbx_seq_one_letter_code
_entity_poly.pdbx_strand_id
1 'polypeptide(L)'
;MTERPYTDDDLRDQAAGLIQCISSPPTLDDVKQWLTDAWIPSIRTEDSGPEATWGGILDAGEVRTAADHINSLIEGAADTSTWGVHLGADNLVPSTEHQLTLDGDDKPFARILFAFEPDMSDEMKNSLVTSLAQAIAEAL
;
A
#
# COMPACT_ATOMS: atom_id res chain seq x y z
N MET A 1 8.95 36.10 -15.53
CA MET A 1 9.07 36.28 -14.06
C MET A 1 8.29 35.14 -13.45
N THR A 2 8.87 34.31 -12.58
CA THR A 2 8.06 33.32 -11.89
C THR A 2 7.19 34.06 -10.86
N GLU A 3 5.89 34.09 -11.13
CA GLU A 3 4.87 34.95 -10.50
C GLU A 3 4.47 34.53 -9.09
N ARG A 4 5.19 33.59 -8.44
CA ARG A 4 4.81 33.04 -7.15
C ARG A 4 6.02 32.90 -6.23
N PRO A 5 5.86 33.13 -4.91
CA PRO A 5 6.94 33.05 -3.94
C PRO A 5 7.33 31.60 -3.56
N TYR A 6 6.89 30.60 -4.31
CA TYR A 6 7.07 29.18 -4.04
C TYR A 6 7.24 28.38 -5.34
N THR A 7 7.87 27.21 -5.23
CA THR A 7 8.09 26.23 -6.31
C THR A 7 7.05 25.10 -6.26
N ASP A 8 6.99 24.29 -7.31
CA ASP A 8 6.12 23.10 -7.33
C ASP A 8 6.59 22.04 -6.33
N ASP A 9 7.90 21.96 -6.07
CA ASP A 9 8.46 21.06 -5.06
C ASP A 9 8.03 21.48 -3.65
N ASP A 10 8.00 22.79 -3.34
CA ASP A 10 7.47 23.30 -2.06
C ASP A 10 6.00 22.89 -1.85
N LEU A 11 5.19 22.89 -2.92
CA LEU A 11 3.79 22.47 -2.86
C LEU A 11 3.65 20.96 -2.63
N ARG A 12 4.51 20.15 -3.26
CA ARG A 12 4.53 18.69 -3.11
C ARG A 12 4.95 18.29 -1.68
N ASP A 13 6.00 18.91 -1.16
CA ASP A 13 6.45 18.69 0.23
C ASP A 13 5.35 19.07 1.23
N GLN A 14 4.72 20.22 1.03
CA GLN A 14 3.64 20.67 1.91
C GLN A 14 2.41 19.75 1.82
N ALA A 15 2.06 19.25 0.63
CA ALA A 15 0.97 18.30 0.46
C ALA A 15 1.27 16.96 1.17
N ALA A 16 2.50 16.46 1.08
CA ALA A 16 2.91 15.24 1.77
C ALA A 16 2.80 15.40 3.29
N GLY A 17 3.29 16.53 3.83
CA GLY A 17 3.15 16.85 5.25
C GLY A 17 1.69 16.97 5.70
N LEU A 18 0.82 17.52 4.86
CA LEU A 18 -0.61 17.59 5.15
C LEU A 18 -1.27 16.20 5.15
N ILE A 19 -0.97 15.33 4.19
CA ILE A 19 -1.48 13.94 4.18
C ILE A 19 -1.06 13.21 5.45
N GLN A 20 0.19 13.37 5.88
CA GLN A 20 0.67 12.80 7.13
C GLN A 20 -0.10 13.36 8.34
N CYS A 21 -0.31 14.67 8.41
CA CYS A 21 -1.02 15.31 9.52
C CYS A 21 -2.50 14.90 9.62
N ILE A 22 -3.19 14.71 8.49
CA ILE A 22 -4.61 14.31 8.48
C ILE A 22 -4.79 12.80 8.63
N SER A 23 -3.75 12.00 8.36
CA SER A 23 -3.77 10.55 8.51
C SER A 23 -3.42 10.18 9.96
N SER A 24 -4.43 10.14 10.83
CA SER A 24 -4.26 9.54 12.16
C SER A 24 -4.41 8.02 12.04
N PRO A 25 -3.42 7.23 12.51
CA PRO A 25 -3.61 5.78 12.60
C PRO A 25 -4.85 5.47 13.44
N PRO A 26 -5.70 4.51 13.01
CA PRO A 26 -6.82 4.08 13.83
C PRO A 26 -6.33 3.55 15.17
N THR A 27 -7.11 3.77 16.22
CA THR A 27 -6.86 3.10 17.49
C THR A 27 -7.23 1.63 17.40
N LEU A 28 -6.73 0.81 18.32
CA LEU A 28 -7.11 -0.59 18.41
C LEU A 28 -8.64 -0.78 18.51
N ASP A 29 -9.34 0.10 19.22
CA ASP A 29 -10.80 0.00 19.36
C ASP A 29 -11.52 0.37 18.06
N ASP A 30 -10.99 1.32 17.28
CA ASP A 30 -11.46 1.59 15.92
C ASP A 30 -11.28 0.36 15.02
N VAL A 31 -10.09 -0.27 15.06
CA VAL A 31 -9.80 -1.49 14.27
C VAL A 31 -10.75 -2.62 14.65
N LYS A 32 -10.97 -2.90 15.93
CA LYS A 32 -11.92 -3.94 16.38
C LYS A 32 -13.34 -3.68 15.88
N GLN A 33 -13.80 -2.43 15.99
CA GLN A 33 -15.14 -2.06 15.55
C GLN A 33 -15.30 -2.29 14.05
N TRP A 34 -14.34 -1.84 13.24
CA TRP A 34 -14.39 -2.02 11.79
C TRP A 34 -14.22 -3.46 11.37
N LEU A 35 -13.37 -4.22 12.07
CA LEU A 35 -13.08 -5.60 11.73
C LEU A 35 -14.31 -6.48 11.90
N THR A 36 -15.08 -6.27 12.97
CA THR A 36 -16.25 -7.10 13.32
C THR A 36 -17.22 -7.27 12.15
N ASP A 37 -17.52 -6.18 11.44
CA ASP A 37 -18.45 -6.18 10.30
C ASP A 37 -17.75 -6.34 8.95
N ALA A 38 -16.41 -6.38 8.93
CA ALA A 38 -15.64 -6.52 7.70
C ALA A 38 -15.69 -7.96 7.18
N TRP A 39 -15.83 -8.08 5.86
CA TRP A 39 -15.75 -9.37 5.17
C TRP A 39 -14.33 -9.91 5.14
N ILE A 40 -14.18 -11.23 5.25
CA ILE A 40 -12.90 -11.90 5.03
C ILE A 40 -12.77 -12.22 3.52
N PRO A 41 -11.84 -11.58 2.78
CA PRO A 41 -11.79 -11.72 1.32
C PRO A 41 -11.54 -13.15 0.83
N SER A 42 -10.80 -13.97 1.58
CA SER A 42 -10.41 -15.33 1.17
C SER A 42 -11.55 -16.35 1.18
N ILE A 43 -12.65 -16.05 1.85
CA ILE A 43 -13.80 -16.96 2.00
C ILE A 43 -15.10 -16.34 1.51
N ARG A 44 -15.11 -15.02 1.23
CA ARG A 44 -16.28 -14.32 0.71
C ARG A 44 -16.56 -14.79 -0.71
N THR A 45 -17.80 -15.20 -0.93
CA THR A 45 -18.44 -15.50 -2.21
C THR A 45 -19.58 -14.52 -2.48
N GLU A 46 -20.18 -14.57 -3.68
CA GLU A 46 -21.37 -13.76 -4.01
C GLU A 46 -22.57 -14.06 -3.11
N ASP A 47 -22.67 -15.30 -2.59
CA ASP A 47 -23.77 -15.76 -1.74
C ASP A 47 -23.47 -15.69 -0.24
N SER A 48 -22.31 -15.13 0.17
CA SER A 48 -21.92 -15.11 1.58
C SER A 48 -22.82 -14.21 2.42
N GLY A 49 -23.34 -14.74 3.54
CA GLY A 49 -24.02 -13.98 4.59
C GLY A 49 -23.07 -13.55 5.72
N PRO A 50 -23.58 -12.89 6.78
CA PRO A 50 -22.76 -12.34 7.86
C PRO A 50 -21.74 -13.30 8.49
N GLU A 51 -21.95 -14.62 8.35
CA GLU A 51 -21.02 -15.67 8.72
C GLU A 51 -19.68 -15.67 7.96
N ALA A 52 -19.50 -14.89 6.89
CA ALA A 52 -18.18 -14.71 6.25
C ALA A 52 -17.49 -13.39 6.62
N THR A 53 -18.01 -12.68 7.63
CA THR A 53 -17.33 -11.56 8.29
C THR A 53 -16.40 -12.04 9.40
N TRP A 54 -15.46 -11.21 9.82
CA TRP A 54 -14.61 -11.56 10.96
C TRP A 54 -15.42 -11.81 12.23
N GLY A 55 -16.44 -11.00 12.54
CA GLY A 55 -17.30 -11.19 13.71
C GLY A 55 -18.30 -12.33 13.58
N GLY A 56 -18.57 -12.80 12.36
CA GLY A 56 -19.41 -13.98 12.11
C GLY A 56 -18.68 -15.31 12.31
N ILE A 57 -17.36 -15.33 12.14
CA ILE A 57 -16.54 -16.55 12.24
C ILE A 57 -15.81 -16.65 13.56
N LEU A 58 -15.24 -15.53 14.00
CA LEU A 58 -14.41 -15.47 15.18
C LEU A 58 -15.23 -15.10 16.41
N ASP A 59 -14.86 -15.65 17.55
CA ASP A 59 -15.38 -15.14 18.81
C ASP A 59 -14.77 -13.76 19.18
N ALA A 60 -15.30 -13.12 20.21
CA ALA A 60 -14.85 -11.79 20.62
C ALA A 60 -13.37 -11.73 21.04
N GLY A 61 -12.81 -12.82 21.57
CA GLY A 61 -11.40 -12.92 21.94
C GLY A 61 -10.50 -13.08 20.71
N GLU A 62 -10.96 -13.86 19.73
CA GLU A 62 -10.30 -14.06 18.44
C GLU A 62 -10.32 -12.78 17.58
N VAL A 63 -11.45 -12.07 17.52
CA VAL A 63 -11.56 -10.75 16.86
C VAL A 63 -10.57 -9.76 17.47
N ARG A 64 -10.45 -9.73 18.80
CA ARG A 64 -9.47 -8.88 19.48
C ARG A 64 -8.04 -9.22 19.06
N THR A 65 -7.70 -10.51 19.02
CA THR A 65 -6.36 -10.97 18.63
C THR A 65 -6.05 -10.58 17.18
N ALA A 66 -7.01 -10.73 16.27
CA ALA A 66 -6.86 -10.29 14.88
C ALA A 66 -6.70 -8.76 14.78
N ALA A 67 -7.47 -7.99 15.55
CA ALA A 67 -7.36 -6.55 15.60
C ALA A 67 -6.00 -6.08 16.15
N ASP A 68 -5.46 -6.74 17.19
CA ASP A 68 -4.12 -6.45 17.73
C ASP A 68 -3.03 -6.67 16.66
N HIS A 69 -3.13 -7.76 15.88
CA HIS A 69 -2.22 -8.01 14.76
C HIS A 69 -2.35 -6.98 13.64
N ILE A 70 -3.57 -6.62 13.25
CA ILE A 70 -3.81 -5.60 12.22
C ILE A 70 -3.30 -4.24 12.67
N ASN A 71 -3.56 -3.84 13.93
CA ASN A 71 -3.05 -2.61 14.50
C ASN A 71 -1.51 -2.58 14.49
N SER A 72 -0.87 -3.70 14.83
CA SER A 72 0.60 -3.82 14.77
C SER A 72 1.15 -3.66 13.33
N LEU A 73 0.44 -4.17 12.33
CA LEU A 73 0.80 -3.97 10.91
C LEU A 73 0.66 -2.50 10.49
N ILE A 74 -0.37 -1.81 10.96
CA ILE A 74 -0.61 -0.39 10.68
C ILE A 74 0.46 0.47 11.35
N GLU A 75 0.77 0.24 12.63
CA GLU A 75 1.81 0.97 13.37
C GLU A 75 3.21 0.77 12.76
N GLY A 76 3.48 -0.41 12.21
CA GLY A 76 4.73 -0.73 11.53
C GLY A 76 4.80 -0.28 10.07
N ALA A 77 3.72 0.25 9.50
CA ALA A 77 3.70 0.66 8.10
C ALA A 77 4.59 1.89 7.86
N ALA A 78 5.36 1.86 6.77
CA ALA A 78 6.17 3.00 6.38
C ALA A 78 5.26 4.15 5.91
N ASP A 79 5.59 5.37 6.31
CA ASP A 79 4.97 6.57 5.75
C ASP A 79 5.40 6.73 4.29
N THR A 80 4.44 6.59 3.38
CA THR A 80 4.63 6.72 1.93
C THR A 80 3.92 7.96 1.37
N SER A 81 3.51 8.90 2.23
CA SER A 81 2.74 10.09 1.83
C SER A 81 3.47 10.90 0.75
N THR A 82 4.77 11.14 0.94
CA THR A 82 5.63 11.81 -0.06
C THR A 82 5.58 11.07 -1.39
N TRP A 83 5.80 9.76 -1.38
CA TRP A 83 5.78 8.97 -2.61
C TRP A 83 4.42 9.05 -3.30
N GLY A 84 3.32 8.93 -2.55
CA GLY A 84 1.97 9.08 -3.07
C GLY A 84 1.72 10.42 -3.76
N VAL A 85 2.19 11.53 -3.15
CA VAL A 85 2.07 12.87 -3.74
C VAL A 85 2.86 12.99 -5.03
N HIS A 86 4.12 12.53 -5.04
CA HIS A 86 4.96 12.59 -6.24
C HIS A 86 4.36 11.76 -7.38
N LEU A 87 3.90 10.54 -7.10
CA LEU A 87 3.25 9.68 -8.11
C LEU A 87 1.99 10.34 -8.68
N GLY A 88 1.12 10.88 -7.83
CA GLY A 88 -0.10 11.57 -8.27
C GLY A 88 0.20 12.83 -9.08
N ALA A 89 1.21 13.61 -8.69
CA ALA A 89 1.61 14.81 -9.40
C ALA A 89 2.18 14.51 -10.80
N ASP A 90 2.75 13.32 -10.99
CA ASP A 90 3.30 12.86 -12.27
C ASP A 90 2.30 11.97 -13.06
N ASN A 91 1.04 11.87 -12.61
CA ASN A 91 -0.02 11.02 -13.19
C ASN A 91 0.38 9.54 -13.33
N LEU A 92 1.16 9.04 -12.36
CA LEU A 92 1.55 7.64 -12.28
C LEU A 92 0.63 6.86 -11.34
N VAL A 93 0.26 5.65 -11.74
CA VAL A 93 -0.59 4.74 -10.97
C VAL A 93 0.26 3.57 -10.47
N PRO A 94 0.31 3.32 -9.14
CA PRO A 94 0.98 2.14 -8.59
C PRO A 94 0.44 0.85 -9.21
N SER A 95 1.34 -0.05 -9.61
CA SER A 95 0.98 -1.37 -10.09
C SER A 95 0.98 -2.38 -8.95
N THR A 96 -0.10 -3.15 -8.84
CA THR A 96 -0.20 -4.28 -7.91
C THR A 96 0.38 -5.57 -8.48
N GLU A 97 0.54 -5.66 -9.80
CA GLU A 97 0.98 -6.86 -10.50
C GLU A 97 2.49 -6.86 -10.76
N HIS A 98 3.08 -5.68 -10.91
CA HIS A 98 4.49 -5.52 -11.23
C HIS A 98 5.26 -5.10 -9.99
N GLN A 99 6.03 -6.04 -9.44
CA GLN A 99 6.93 -5.80 -8.31
C GLN A 99 8.12 -6.75 -8.38
N LEU A 100 9.28 -6.31 -7.88
CA LEU A 100 10.45 -7.16 -7.68
C LEU A 100 10.76 -7.24 -6.19
N THR A 101 11.02 -8.45 -5.70
CA THR A 101 11.53 -8.67 -4.35
C THR A 101 12.92 -9.27 -4.47
N LEU A 102 13.88 -8.69 -3.77
CA LEU A 102 15.25 -9.18 -3.69
C LEU A 102 15.44 -9.78 -2.30
N ASP A 103 15.76 -11.07 -2.28
CA ASP A 103 15.91 -11.86 -1.06
C ASP A 103 17.39 -12.14 -0.77
N GLY A 104 17.73 -12.18 0.52
CA GLY A 104 19.04 -12.55 1.04
C GLY A 104 18.87 -13.17 2.43
N ASP A 105 19.68 -14.17 2.79
CA ASP A 105 19.54 -14.94 4.04
C ASP A 105 18.07 -15.28 4.39
N ASP A 106 17.32 -15.80 3.41
CA ASP A 106 15.91 -16.20 3.51
C ASP A 106 14.91 -15.09 3.89
N LYS A 107 15.29 -13.81 3.71
CA LYS A 107 14.40 -12.66 3.91
C LYS A 107 14.51 -11.62 2.80
N PRO A 108 13.43 -10.90 2.46
CA PRO A 108 13.53 -9.77 1.55
C PRO A 108 14.39 -8.67 2.18
N PHE A 109 15.45 -8.25 1.48
CA PHE A 109 16.26 -7.09 1.87
C PHE A 109 15.92 -5.84 1.05
N ALA A 110 15.30 -6.01 -0.13
CA ALA A 110 14.79 -4.92 -0.93
C ALA A 110 13.50 -5.31 -1.66
N ARG A 111 12.62 -4.32 -1.86
CA ARG A 111 11.43 -4.43 -2.70
C ARG A 111 11.34 -3.22 -3.62
N ILE A 112 11.08 -3.48 -4.90
CA ILE A 112 10.88 -2.47 -5.93
C ILE A 112 9.42 -2.54 -6.36
N LEU A 113 8.69 -1.48 -6.09
CA LEU A 113 7.31 -1.29 -6.53
C LEU A 113 7.31 -0.35 -7.74
N PHE A 114 6.49 -0.65 -8.74
CA PHE A 114 6.39 0.16 -9.94
C PHE A 114 5.11 0.98 -9.95
N ALA A 115 5.19 2.16 -10.55
CA ALA A 115 4.05 2.96 -10.93
C ALA A 115 4.20 3.36 -12.39
N PHE A 116 3.11 3.30 -13.15
CA PHE A 116 3.13 3.53 -14.59
C PHE A 116 2.11 4.57 -14.99
N GLU A 117 2.32 5.15 -16.17
CA GLU A 117 1.29 5.94 -16.83
C GLU A 117 0.07 5.02 -17.16
N PRO A 118 -1.17 5.49 -16.94
CA PRO A 118 -2.38 4.67 -17.11
C PRO A 118 -2.52 3.97 -18.46
N ASP A 119 -2.13 4.64 -19.55
CA ASP A 119 -2.30 4.16 -20.92
C ASP A 119 -1.09 3.32 -21.42
N MET A 120 -0.07 3.11 -20.58
CA MET A 120 1.03 2.22 -20.91
C MET A 120 0.51 0.77 -21.06
N SER A 121 0.87 0.11 -22.16
CA SER A 121 0.43 -1.27 -22.40
C SER A 121 1.10 -2.26 -21.45
N ASP A 122 0.40 -3.35 -21.13
CA ASP A 122 0.95 -4.36 -20.24
C ASP A 122 2.17 -5.08 -20.83
N GLU A 123 2.26 -5.17 -22.16
CA GLU A 123 3.46 -5.67 -22.84
C GLU A 123 4.68 -4.79 -22.52
N MET A 124 4.52 -3.46 -22.56
CA MET A 124 5.59 -2.52 -22.24
C MET A 124 5.95 -2.56 -20.75
N LYS A 125 4.95 -2.62 -19.85
CA LYS A 125 5.19 -2.76 -18.40
C LYS A 125 5.97 -4.03 -18.09
N ASN A 126 5.52 -5.18 -18.62
CA ASN A 126 6.17 -6.47 -18.45
C ASN A 126 7.59 -6.47 -19.01
N SER A 127 7.79 -5.91 -20.21
CA SER A 127 9.11 -5.81 -20.82
C SER A 127 10.05 -4.99 -19.94
N LEU A 128 9.62 -3.83 -19.44
CA LEU A 128 10.46 -2.98 -18.58
C LEU A 128 10.86 -3.71 -17.29
N VAL A 129 9.89 -4.31 -16.61
CA VAL A 129 10.10 -5.00 -15.32
C VAL A 129 11.01 -6.21 -15.51
N THR A 130 10.81 -6.97 -16.58
CA THR A 130 11.65 -8.12 -16.92
C THR A 130 13.08 -7.69 -17.22
N SER A 131 13.27 -6.64 -18.03
CA SER A 131 14.61 -6.13 -18.33
C SER A 131 15.32 -5.59 -17.09
N LEU A 132 14.60 -4.91 -16.19
CA LEU A 132 15.19 -4.44 -14.93
C LEU A 132 15.57 -5.62 -14.01
N ALA A 133 14.71 -6.63 -13.92
CA ALA A 133 15.00 -7.83 -13.14
C ALA A 133 16.26 -8.55 -13.64
N GLN A 134 16.41 -8.68 -14.96
CA GLN A 134 17.61 -9.25 -15.59
C GLN A 134 18.86 -8.43 -15.27
N ALA A 135 18.80 -7.11 -15.42
CA ALA A 135 19.93 -6.23 -15.11
C ALA A 135 20.36 -6.31 -13.65
N ILE A 136 19.41 -6.43 -12.71
CA ILE A 136 19.72 -6.61 -11.28
C ILE A 136 20.36 -7.99 -11.05
N ALA A 137 19.83 -9.05 -11.67
CA ALA A 137 20.35 -10.40 -11.52
C ALA A 137 21.76 -10.57 -12.09
N GLU A 138 22.14 -9.80 -13.12
CA GLU A 138 23.49 -9.77 -13.67
C GLU A 138 24.49 -9.02 -12.77
N ALA A 139 24.01 -8.11 -11.92
CA ALA A 139 24.84 -7.25 -11.08
C ALA A 139 25.07 -7.77 -9.66
N LEU A 140 24.23 -8.69 -9.18
CA LEU A 140 24.31 -9.33 -7.86
C LEU A 140 25.04 -10.68 -7.94
#